data_AF-A0A7J3L0L7-F1
#
_entry.id   AF-A0A7J3L0L7-F1
#
_cell.length_a   1.000
_cell.length_b   1.000
_cell.length_c   1.000
_cell.angle_alpha   90.00
_cell.angle_beta   90.00
_cell.angle_gamma   90.00
#
_symmetry.space_group_name_H-M   'P 1'
#
loop_
_entity.id
_entity.type
_entity.pdbx_description
1 polymer ?
#
loop_
_entity_poly.entity_id
_entity_poly.type
_entity_poly.pdbx_seq_one_letter_code
_entity_poly.pdbx_strand_id
1 'polypeptide(L)' 'MSKTNLWPPREEIAWYPRINQDLCIKCGSCIEFCMHGVYSRQGDKIVVSKPYECIVGCEACRH' A
#
# COMPACT_ATOMS: atom_id res chain seq x y z
N MET A 1 20.73 -23.00 -15.64
CA MET A 1 19.41 -22.54 -16.13
C MET A 1 18.99 -21.36 -15.26
N SER A 2 19.18 -20.15 -15.78
CA SER A 2 18.83 -18.92 -15.07
C SER A 2 17.32 -18.86 -14.92
N LYS A 3 16.83 -18.81 -13.68
CA LYS A 3 15.42 -18.61 -13.38
C LYS A 3 15.05 -17.19 -13.83
N THR A 4 14.52 -17.05 -15.04
CA THR A 4 13.88 -15.79 -15.44
C THR A 4 12.60 -15.69 -14.63
N ASN A 5 12.58 -14.83 -13.62
CA ASN A 5 11.34 -14.50 -12.94
C ASN A 5 10.39 -13.90 -13.99
N LEU A 6 9.22 -14.51 -14.18
CA LEU A 6 8.20 -14.08 -15.13
C LEU A 6 7.52 -12.77 -14.72
N TRP A 7 7.67 -12.36 -13.46
CA TRP A 7 7.15 -11.09 -12.97
C TRP A 7 8.14 -9.94 -13.17
N PRO A 8 7.65 -8.80 -13.68
CA PRO A 8 8.46 -7.58 -13.73
C PRO A 8 8.83 -7.14 -12.30
N PRO A 9 9.88 -6.31 -12.15
CA PRO A 9 10.19 -5.63 -10.89
C PRO A 9 8.97 -4.95 -10.29
N ARG A 10 8.91 -4.88 -8.96
CA ARG A 10 7.72 -4.41 -8.24
C ARG A 10 7.37 -2.96 -8.59
N GLU A 11 8.37 -2.15 -8.88
CA GLU A 11 8.31 -0.74 -9.23
C GLU A 11 7.68 -0.49 -10.61
N GLU A 12 7.73 -1.48 -11.50
CA GLU A 12 7.14 -1.42 -12.85
C GLU A 12 5.64 -1.76 -12.86
N ILE A 13 5.14 -2.39 -11.79
CA ILE A 13 3.73 -2.70 -11.65
C ILE A 13 3.02 -1.48 -11.06
N ALA A 14 2.15 -0.84 -11.85
CA ALA A 14 1.33 0.33 -11.47
C ALA A 14 0.20 0.00 -10.47
N TRP A 15 0.50 -0.83 -9.48
CA TRP A 15 -0.35 -1.19 -8.36
C TRP A 15 0.24 -0.62 -7.08
N TYR A 16 -0.47 0.29 -6.43
CA TYR A 16 -0.13 0.81 -5.10
C TYR A 16 -1.37 1.52 -4.56
N PRO A 17 -1.60 1.49 -3.23
CA PRO A 17 -2.74 2.15 -2.65
C PRO A 17 -2.55 3.67 -2.69
N ARG A 18 -3.67 4.39 -2.62
CA ARG A 18 -3.72 5.85 -2.53
C ARG A 18 -4.70 6.24 -1.45
N ILE A 19 -4.39 7.29 -0.70
CA ILE A 19 -5.30 7.89 0.27
C ILE A 19 -5.71 9.25 -0.28
N ASN A 20 -7.01 9.46 -0.47
CA ASN A 20 -7.54 10.79 -0.71
C ASN A 20 -7.53 11.56 0.62
N GLN A 21 -6.64 12.54 0.75
CA GLN A 21 -6.45 13.30 1.99
C GLN A 21 -7.62 14.22 2.31
N ASP A 22 -8.41 14.64 1.31
CA ASP A 22 -9.58 15.50 1.51
C ASP A 22 -10.74 14.72 2.16
N LEU A 23 -10.77 13.40 1.96
CA LEU A 23 -11.78 12.49 2.53
C LEU A 23 -11.25 11.73 3.76
N CYS A 24 -9.95 11.80 4.05
CA CYS A 24 -9.34 11.02 5.11
C CYS A 24 -9.70 11.60 6.50
N ILE A 25 -10.59 10.91 7.21
CA ILE A 25 -10.96 11.26 8.59
C ILE A 25 -9.96 10.74 9.64
N LYS A 26 -8.80 10.22 9.22
CA LYS A 26 -7.69 9.78 10.10
C LYS A 26 -8.09 8.64 11.06
N CYS A 27 -9.03 7.78 10.65
CA CYS A 27 -9.56 6.67 11.47
C CYS A 27 -8.50 5.58 11.79
N GLY A 28 -7.51 5.38 10.93
CA GLY A 28 -6.44 4.39 11.16
C GLY A 28 -6.74 2.98 10.65
N SER A 29 -7.96 2.69 10.19
CA SER A 29 -8.33 1.33 9.76
C SER A 29 -7.42 0.75 8.67
N CYS A 30 -6.93 1.58 7.74
CA CYS A 30 -5.98 1.12 6.71
C CYS A 30 -4.65 0.65 7.30
N ILE A 31 -4.20 1.21 8.42
CA ILE A 31 -3.01 0.76 9.15
C ILE A 31 -3.31 -0.58 9.85
N GLU A 32 -4.48 -0.70 10.48
CA GLU A 32 -4.89 -1.90 11.22
C GLU A 32 -5.08 -3.12 10.30
N PHE A 33 -5.71 -2.94 9.14
CA PHE A 33 -5.96 -4.03 8.20
C PHE A 33 -4.75 -4.39 7.33
N CYS A 34 -3.78 -3.49 7.18
CA CYS A 34 -2.62 -3.75 6.34
C CYS A 34 -1.53 -4.52 7.09
N MET A 35 -1.53 -5.86 6.94
CA MET A 35 -0.50 -6.74 7.51
C MET A 35 0.92 -6.48 6.97
N HIS A 36 1.05 -5.80 5.83
CA HIS A 36 2.33 -5.49 5.18
C HIS A 36 2.93 -4.14 5.60
N GLY A 37 2.25 -3.38 6.47
CA GLY A 37 2.77 -2.10 6.97
C GLY A 37 2.97 -1.05 5.87
N VAL A 38 2.09 -1.03 4.86
CA VAL A 38 2.15 -0.09 3.72
C VAL A 38 1.85 1.35 4.16
N TYR A 39 1.00 1.51 5.17
CA TYR A 39 0.56 2.79 5.69
C TYR A 39 1.28 3.13 7.00
N SER A 40 1.54 4.41 7.22
CA SER A 40 2.03 4.91 8.49
C SER A 40 1.39 6.24 8.87
N ARG A 41 1.44 6.54 10.16
CA ARG A 41 0.99 7.83 10.70
C ARG A 41 2.16 8.80 10.68
N GLN A 42 1.97 9.96 10.06
CA GLN A 42 2.93 11.07 10.06
C GLN A 42 2.23 12.32 10.58
N GLY A 43 2.47 12.63 11.85
CA GLY A 43 1.73 13.68 12.56
C GLY A 43 0.24 13.36 12.63
N ASP A 44 -0.58 14.28 12.11
CA ASP A 44 -2.03 14.09 12.07
C ASP A 44 -2.52 13.33 10.82
N LYS A 45 -1.66 13.06 9.83
CA LYS A 45 -2.03 12.42 8.57
C LYS A 45 -1.68 10.94 8.56
N ILE A 46 -2.43 10.19 7.76
CA ILE A 46 -2.07 8.83 7.36
C ILE A 46 -1.53 8.90 5.94
N VAL A 47 -0.38 8.29 5.72
CA VAL A 47 0.30 8.28 4.42
C VAL A 47 0.65 6.87 4.00
N VAL A 48 0.82 6.69 2.70
CA VAL A 48 1.39 5.47 2.11
C VAL A 48 2.91 5.59 2.20
N SER A 49 3.55 4.88 3.13
CA SER A 49 5.00 4.96 3.36
C SER A 49 5.79 3.89 2.62
N LYS A 50 5.16 2.74 2.34
CA LYS A 50 5.78 1.62 1.62
C LYS A 50 4.87 1.14 0.48
N PRO A 51 4.68 1.94 -0.59
CA PRO A 51 3.70 1.65 -1.65
C PRO A 51 3.92 0.28 -2.32
N TYR A 52 5.20 -0.13 -2.44
CA TYR A 52 5.60 -1.35 -3.11
C TYR A 52 5.44 -2.63 -2.25
N GLU A 53 5.25 -2.50 -0.94
CA GLU A 53 4.91 -3.63 -0.05
C GLU A 53 3.43 -4.03 -0.15
N CYS A 54 2.61 -3.25 -0.86
CA CYS A 54 1.25 -3.65 -1.17
C CYS A 54 1.28 -4.79 -2.19
N ILE A 55 0.75 -5.95 -1.80
CA ILE A 55 0.58 -7.10 -2.70
C ILE A 55 -0.34 -6.70 -3.86
N VAL A 56 0.09 -7.03 -5.08
CA VAL A 56 -0.67 -6.78 -6.31
C VAL A 56 -2.02 -7.49 -6.24
N GLY A 57 -3.11 -6.74 -6.39
CA GLY A 57 -4.48 -7.26 -6.28
C GLY A 57 -5.04 -7.34 -4.85
N CYS A 58 -4.29 -6.98 -3.81
CA CYS A 58 -4.80 -6.99 -2.43
C CYS A 58 -5.77 -5.84 -2.17
N GLU A 59 -6.98 -6.16 -1.71
CA GLU A 59 -8.04 -5.17 -1.43
C GLU A 59 -8.43 -5.11 0.06
N ALA A 60 -7.70 -5.79 0.95
CA ALA A 60 -8.06 -5.97 2.36
C ALA A 60 -8.25 -4.66 3.15
N CYS A 61 -7.55 -3.60 2.75
CA CYS A 61 -7.61 -2.27 3.40
C CYS A 61 -8.38 -1.23 2.58
N ARG A 62 -9.12 -1.65 1.53
CA ARG A 62 -9.89 -0.74 0.67
C ARG A 62 -11.24 -0.44 1.32
N HIS A 63 -11.34 0.68 2.02
CA HIS A 63 -12.56 1.18 2.67
C HIS A 63 -12.59 2.72 2.68
#